data_AF-A0A7X1TF19-F1
#
_entry.id   AF-A0A7X1TF19-F1
#
_cell.length_a   1.000
_cell.length_b   1.000
_cell.length_c   1.000
_cell.angle_alpha   90.00
_cell.angle_beta   90.00
_cell.angle_gamma   90.00
#
_symmetry.space_group_name_H-M   'P 1'
#
loop_
_entity.id
_entity.type
_entity.pdbx_description
1 polymer ?
#
loop_
_entity_poly.entity_id
_entity_poly.type
_entity_poly.pdbx_seq_one_letter_code
_entity_poly.pdbx_strand_id
1 'polypeptide(L)'
;MERDEQIAYSAAYREANRDEVNRRSLERYYKDIHKTRETKNAWYSRTAPERRAVSKTWRQANKAKRNAEVAYRDAAKIQATPAWASKKKIGEFYKAADFLGMVTGEYYHVDHIVPLLGPVAKSGPFKGERIVCGLHCEANLAVIPGSENAAKGNRYWPDMPDEIYATPGAEDIAEILASRA
;
A
#
# COMPACT_ATOMS: atom_id res chain seq x y z
N MET A 1 9.38 46.27 30.64
CA MET A 1 9.84 44.87 30.75
C MET A 1 9.93 44.38 29.33
N GLU A 2 11.16 44.16 28.86
CA GLU A 2 11.42 43.77 27.49
C GLU A 2 10.87 42.37 27.23
N ARG A 3 10.46 42.07 25.98
CA ARG A 3 9.79 40.82 25.62
C ARG A 3 10.59 39.57 26.02
N ASP A 4 11.91 39.68 25.98
CA ASP A 4 12.84 38.62 26.32
C ASP A 4 12.87 38.32 27.83
N GLU A 5 12.69 39.34 28.67
CA GLU A 5 12.59 39.19 30.13
C GLU A 5 11.32 38.44 30.53
N GLN A 6 10.20 38.71 29.85
CA GLN A 6 8.94 37.99 30.09
C GLN A 6 9.04 36.52 29.68
N ILE A 7 9.75 36.22 28.58
CA ILE A 7 9.96 34.85 28.11
C ILE A 7 10.83 34.08 29.12
N ALA A 8 11.94 34.68 29.57
CA ALA A 8 12.84 34.08 30.56
C ALA A 8 12.14 33.83 31.90
N TYR A 9 11.39 34.82 32.40
CA TYR A 9 10.58 34.68 33.62
C TYR A 9 9.56 33.55 33.53
N SER A 10 8.83 33.48 32.41
CA SER A 10 7.83 32.43 32.17
C SER A 10 8.45 31.04 32.02
N ALA A 11 9.69 30.93 31.54
CA ALA A 11 10.42 29.67 31.47
C ALA A 11 10.87 29.20 32.87
N ALA A 12 11.50 30.10 33.64
CA ALA A 12 11.94 29.82 35.01
C ALA A 12 10.75 29.45 35.93
N TYR A 13 9.61 30.14 35.78
CA TYR A 13 8.39 29.83 36.53
C TYR A 13 7.86 28.42 36.19
N ARG A 14 7.83 28.04 34.91
CA ARG A 14 7.39 26.70 34.48
C ARG A 14 8.33 25.59 34.96
N GLU A 15 9.63 25.86 35.02
CA GLU A 15 10.61 24.91 35.53
C GLU A 15 10.45 24.70 37.04
N ALA A 16 10.38 25.79 37.81
CA ALA A 16 10.23 25.74 39.27
C ALA A 16 8.87 25.18 39.73
N ASN A 17 7.83 25.28 38.90
CA ASN A 17 6.47 24.83 39.22
C ASN A 17 5.99 23.68 38.32
N ARG A 18 6.94 22.91 37.76
CA ARG A 18 6.70 21.88 36.73
C ARG A 18 5.55 20.93 37.09
N ASP A 19 5.56 20.36 38.30
CA ASP A 19 4.57 19.36 38.72
C ASP A 19 3.17 19.95 38.87
N GLU A 20 3.06 21.16 39.41
CA GLU A 20 1.79 21.86 39.59
C GLU A 20 1.22 22.32 38.23
N VAL A 21 2.07 22.82 37.34
CA VAL A 21 1.69 23.18 35.97
C VAL A 21 1.20 21.95 35.19
N ASN A 22 1.87 20.81 35.35
CA ASN A 22 1.47 19.55 34.74
C ASN A 22 0.14 19.06 35.31
N ARG A 23 -0.04 19.08 36.65
CA ARG A 23 -1.29 18.68 37.32
C ARG A 23 -2.48 19.50 36.82
N ARG A 24 -2.36 20.84 36.80
CA ARG A 24 -3.42 21.73 36.28
C ARG A 24 -3.72 21.49 34.80
N SER A 25 -2.70 21.22 34.00
CA SER A 25 -2.86 20.89 32.58
C SER A 25 -3.60 19.58 32.40
N LEU A 26 -3.28 18.56 33.22
CA LEU A 26 -3.92 17.26 33.21
C LEU A 26 -5.39 17.35 33.67
N GLU A 27 -5.66 18.10 34.73
CA GLU A 27 -7.03 18.36 35.23
C GLU A 27 -7.88 19.07 34.18
N ARG A 28 -7.32 20.10 33.53
CA ARG A 28 -8.01 20.79 32.42
C ARG A 28 -8.28 19.84 31.26
N TYR A 29 -7.29 19.03 30.88
CA TYR A 29 -7.44 18.03 29.83
C TYR A 29 -8.57 17.04 30.16
N TYR A 30 -8.57 16.43 31.35
CA TYR A 30 -9.62 15.47 31.75
C TYR A 30 -11.00 16.12 31.94
N LYS A 31 -11.06 17.37 32.37
CA LYS A 31 -12.32 18.13 32.46
C LYS A 31 -12.93 18.39 31.09
N ASP A 32 -12.10 18.68 30.09
CA ASP A 32 -12.53 19.05 28.75
C ASP A 32 -12.53 17.87 27.75
N ILE A 33 -11.94 16.72 28.08
CA ILE A 33 -11.77 15.59 27.14
C ILE A 33 -13.11 15.03 26.68
N HIS A 34 -14.09 14.89 27.59
CA HIS A 34 -15.40 14.35 27.27
C HIS A 34 -16.17 15.30 26.35
N LYS A 35 -16.23 16.58 26.71
CA LYS A 35 -16.84 17.63 25.88
C LYS A 35 -16.17 17.75 24.51
N THR A 36 -14.85 17.67 24.46
CA THR A 36 -14.07 17.72 23.20
C THR A 36 -14.35 16.50 22.33
N ARG A 37 -14.40 15.30 22.93
CA ARG A 37 -14.74 14.05 22.22
C ARG A 37 -16.18 14.08 21.72
N GLU A 38 -17.14 14.52 22.51
CA GLU A 38 -18.54 14.65 22.13
C GLU A 38 -18.72 15.63 20.97
N THR A 39 -18.13 16.83 21.08
CA THR A 39 -18.20 17.84 20.02
C THR A 39 -17.59 17.32 18.73
N LYS A 40 -16.44 16.64 18.83
CA LYS A 40 -15.77 16.00 17.70
C LYS A 40 -16.64 14.90 17.12
N ASN A 41 -17.17 13.99 17.93
CA ASN A 41 -18.03 12.90 17.50
C ASN A 41 -19.31 13.40 16.83
N ALA A 42 -19.97 14.41 17.40
CA ALA A 42 -21.15 15.03 16.81
C ALA A 42 -20.84 15.65 15.45
N TRP A 43 -19.71 16.37 15.33
CA TRP A 43 -19.25 16.91 14.06
C TRP A 43 -18.93 15.80 13.04
N TYR A 44 -18.24 14.73 13.46
CA TYR A 44 -17.95 13.58 12.62
C TYR A 44 -19.23 12.88 12.16
N SER A 45 -20.17 12.60 13.05
CA SER A 45 -21.44 11.94 12.70
C SER A 45 -22.24 12.75 11.70
N ARG A 46 -22.33 14.07 11.88
CA ARG A 46 -23.03 14.97 10.95
C ARG A 46 -22.36 15.06 9.58
N THR A 47 -21.03 15.16 9.55
CA THR A 47 -20.28 15.33 8.30
C THR A 47 -19.87 14.02 7.63
N ALA A 48 -20.03 12.88 8.31
CA ALA A 48 -19.58 11.59 7.82
C ALA A 48 -20.19 11.18 6.47
N PRO A 49 -21.48 11.41 6.17
CA PRO A 49 -22.05 11.06 4.87
C PRO A 49 -21.37 11.84 3.74
N GLU A 50 -21.26 13.16 3.87
CA GLU A 50 -20.63 14.05 2.88
C GLU A 50 -19.15 13.70 2.69
N ARG A 51 -18.41 13.51 3.78
CA ARG A 51 -16.99 13.13 3.74
C ARG A 51 -16.79 11.77 3.09
N ARG A 52 -17.68 10.81 3.33
CA ARG A 52 -17.65 9.50 2.67
C ARG A 52 -17.93 9.63 1.18
N ALA A 53 -18.87 10.49 0.77
CA ALA A 53 -19.16 10.75 -0.63
C ALA A 53 -17.96 11.38 -1.35
N VAL A 54 -17.37 12.44 -0.79
CA VAL A 54 -16.16 13.10 -1.34
C VAL A 54 -14.98 12.12 -1.38
N SER A 55 -14.80 11.31 -0.34
CA SER A 55 -13.75 10.28 -0.33
C SER A 55 -13.99 9.22 -1.40
N LYS A 56 -15.26 8.82 -1.64
CA LYS A 56 -15.61 7.85 -2.68
C LYS A 56 -15.30 8.41 -4.07
N THR A 57 -15.72 9.63 -4.38
CA THR A 57 -15.47 10.27 -5.68
C THR A 57 -13.98 10.46 -5.93
N TRP A 58 -13.23 10.93 -4.93
CA TRP A 58 -11.78 11.04 -5.05
C TRP A 58 -11.11 9.67 -5.28
N ARG A 59 -11.52 8.63 -4.55
CA ARG A 59 -10.99 7.26 -4.72
C ARG A 59 -11.27 6.69 -6.11
N GLN A 60 -12.44 6.95 -6.66
CA GLN A 60 -12.81 6.52 -8.01
C GLN A 60 -11.98 7.25 -9.07
N ALA A 61 -11.88 8.58 -8.96
CA ALA A 61 -11.09 9.40 -9.90
C ALA A 61 -9.57 9.18 -9.80
N ASN A 62 -9.07 8.63 -8.71
CA ASN A 62 -7.64 8.43 -8.45
C ASN A 62 -7.26 6.95 -8.26
N LYS A 63 -8.02 6.03 -8.86
CA LYS A 63 -7.81 4.58 -8.72
C LYS A 63 -6.38 4.17 -9.07
N ALA A 64 -5.87 4.59 -10.24
CA ALA A 64 -4.50 4.33 -10.68
C ALA A 64 -3.45 4.78 -9.64
N LYS A 65 -3.57 6.01 -9.14
CA LYS A 65 -2.65 6.57 -8.13
C LYS A 65 -2.66 5.75 -6.85
N ARG A 66 -3.85 5.41 -6.35
CA ARG A 66 -3.97 4.63 -5.11
C ARG A 66 -3.41 3.22 -5.25
N ASN A 67 -3.66 2.56 -6.38
CA ASN A 67 -3.14 1.23 -6.64
C ASN A 67 -1.60 1.24 -6.68
N ALA A 68 -1.00 2.24 -7.35
CA ALA A 68 0.44 2.43 -7.36
C ALA A 68 1.02 2.66 -5.95
N GLU A 69 0.38 3.50 -5.12
CA GLU A 69 0.81 3.75 -3.74
C GLU A 69 0.72 2.51 -2.85
N VAL A 70 -0.34 1.71 -3.00
CA VAL A 70 -0.49 0.45 -2.26
C VAL A 70 0.60 -0.54 -2.65
N ALA A 71 0.84 -0.73 -3.94
CA ALA A 71 1.89 -1.62 -4.44
C ALA A 71 3.29 -1.17 -3.97
N TYR A 72 3.57 0.14 -4.01
CA TYR A 72 4.82 0.69 -3.50
C TYR A 72 5.01 0.42 -2.01
N ARG A 73 3.95 0.63 -1.21
CA ARG A 73 3.97 0.33 0.23
C ARG A 73 4.24 -1.15 0.48
N ASP A 74 3.60 -2.04 -0.27
CA ASP A 74 3.77 -3.48 -0.09
C ASP A 74 5.16 -3.96 -0.53
N ALA A 75 5.70 -3.43 -1.63
CA ALA A 75 7.09 -3.65 -2.03
C ALA A 75 8.09 -3.11 -0.98
N ALA A 76 7.82 -1.94 -0.38
CA ALA A 76 8.69 -1.35 0.63
C ALA A 76 8.79 -2.20 1.91
N LYS A 77 7.70 -2.86 2.33
CA LYS A 77 7.72 -3.76 3.51
C LYS A 77 8.72 -4.91 3.36
N ILE A 78 8.93 -5.38 2.14
CA ILE A 78 9.87 -6.47 1.80
C ILE A 78 11.13 -5.95 1.11
N GLN A 79 11.35 -4.63 1.13
CA GLN A 79 12.53 -3.96 0.56
C GLN A 79 12.79 -4.28 -0.93
N ALA A 80 11.73 -4.55 -1.71
CA ALA A 80 11.85 -4.94 -3.11
C ALA A 80 11.94 -3.76 -4.10
N THR A 81 11.90 -2.52 -3.63
CA THR A 81 12.01 -1.32 -4.49
C THR A 81 13.46 -0.85 -4.54
N PRO A 82 14.18 -1.02 -5.67
CA PRO A 82 15.54 -0.55 -5.79
C PRO A 82 15.59 0.98 -5.92
N ALA A 83 16.70 1.60 -5.52
CA ALA A 83 16.88 3.06 -5.53
C ALA A 83 16.74 3.70 -6.92
N TRP A 84 17.03 2.93 -7.97
CA TRP A 84 16.93 3.37 -9.36
C TRP A 84 15.52 3.25 -9.95
N ALA A 85 14.58 2.59 -9.27
CA ALA A 85 13.22 2.42 -9.78
C ALA A 85 12.49 3.77 -9.91
N SER A 86 11.90 4.02 -11.08
CA SER A 86 11.20 5.28 -11.30
C SER A 86 9.74 5.22 -10.86
N LYS A 87 9.40 5.89 -9.76
CA LYS A 87 8.01 6.02 -9.29
C LYS A 87 7.09 6.62 -10.35
N LYS A 88 7.60 7.53 -11.19
CA LYS A 88 6.85 8.13 -12.30
C LYS A 88 6.48 7.06 -13.34
N LYS A 89 7.47 6.32 -13.86
CA LYS A 89 7.25 5.27 -14.86
C LYS A 89 6.35 4.16 -14.33
N ILE A 90 6.56 3.71 -13.09
CA ILE A 90 5.68 2.74 -12.44
C ILE A 90 4.24 3.26 -12.43
N GLY A 91 4.02 4.54 -12.10
CA GLY A 91 2.70 5.16 -12.14
C GLY A 91 2.06 5.18 -13.55
N GLU A 92 2.85 5.16 -14.61
CA GLU A 92 2.35 5.10 -16.00
C GLU A 92 1.71 3.73 -16.30
N PHE A 93 2.24 2.62 -15.76
CA PHE A 93 1.59 1.30 -15.87
C PHE A 93 0.20 1.29 -15.23
N TYR A 94 0.06 1.89 -14.04
CA TYR A 94 -1.25 1.95 -13.37
C TYR A 94 -2.26 2.83 -14.11
N LYS A 95 -1.79 3.91 -14.74
CA LYS A 95 -2.63 4.74 -15.62
C LYS A 95 -3.04 3.97 -16.87
N ALA A 96 -2.12 3.22 -17.47
CA ALA A 96 -2.41 2.38 -18.63
C ALA A 96 -3.43 1.29 -18.29
N ALA A 97 -3.31 0.62 -17.14
CA ALA A 97 -4.29 -0.36 -16.66
C ALA A 97 -5.69 0.25 -16.48
N ASP A 98 -5.78 1.43 -15.88
CA ASP A 98 -7.05 2.14 -15.69
C ASP A 98 -7.66 2.55 -17.04
N PHE A 99 -6.84 3.10 -17.93
CA PHE A 99 -7.25 3.48 -19.29
C PHE A 99 -7.74 2.28 -20.10
N LEU A 100 -6.99 1.17 -20.12
CA LEU A 100 -7.40 -0.05 -20.82
C LEU A 100 -8.73 -0.56 -20.28
N GLY A 101 -8.94 -0.53 -18.97
CA GLY A 101 -10.22 -0.94 -18.40
C GLY A 101 -11.38 -0.02 -18.79
N MET A 102 -11.14 1.28 -18.94
CA MET A 102 -12.16 2.22 -19.43
C MET A 102 -12.52 1.96 -20.90
N VAL A 103 -11.54 1.63 -21.75
CA VAL A 103 -11.74 1.45 -23.20
C VAL A 103 -12.32 0.08 -23.54
N THR A 104 -11.87 -0.97 -22.85
CA THR A 104 -12.27 -2.35 -23.14
C THR A 104 -13.48 -2.81 -22.33
N GLY A 105 -13.80 -2.14 -21.22
CA GLY A 105 -14.82 -2.59 -20.27
C GLY A 105 -14.38 -3.74 -19.37
N GLU A 106 -13.16 -4.25 -19.54
CA GLU A 106 -12.59 -5.30 -18.71
C GLU A 106 -11.74 -4.71 -17.58
N TYR A 107 -11.38 -5.52 -16.59
CA TYR A 107 -10.54 -5.06 -15.49
C TYR A 107 -9.09 -5.48 -15.71
N TYR A 108 -8.16 -4.51 -15.69
CA TYR A 108 -6.72 -4.73 -15.85
C TYR A 108 -5.96 -4.50 -14.55
N HIS A 109 -4.90 -5.28 -14.35
CA HIS A 109 -3.97 -5.18 -13.24
C HIS A 109 -2.57 -4.80 -13.72
N VAL A 110 -1.77 -4.25 -12.80
CA VAL A 110 -0.32 -4.14 -12.96
C VAL A 110 0.29 -5.32 -12.21
N ASP A 111 0.84 -6.27 -12.95
CA ASP A 111 1.46 -7.48 -12.43
C ASP A 111 2.98 -7.34 -12.42
N HIS A 112 3.63 -8.10 -11.53
CA HIS A 112 5.08 -8.26 -11.56
C HIS A 112 5.44 -9.49 -12.40
N ILE A 113 6.19 -9.29 -13.50
CA ILE A 113 6.58 -10.37 -14.42
C ILE A 113 7.22 -11.51 -13.63
N VAL A 114 8.28 -11.18 -12.89
CA VAL A 114 8.84 -12.02 -11.82
C VAL A 114 8.20 -11.62 -10.49
N PRO A 115 7.54 -12.54 -9.75
CA PRO A 115 6.87 -12.20 -8.50
C PRO A 115 7.82 -11.64 -7.44
N LEU A 116 7.41 -10.61 -6.71
CA LEU A 116 8.20 -10.06 -5.59
C LEU A 116 8.53 -11.11 -4.52
N LEU A 117 7.60 -12.04 -4.31
CA LEU A 117 7.79 -13.24 -3.50
C LEU A 117 7.62 -14.46 -4.41
N GLY A 118 8.71 -14.85 -5.07
CA GLY A 118 8.75 -16.01 -5.96
C GLY A 118 8.37 -17.31 -5.23
N PRO A 119 7.96 -18.36 -5.96
CA PRO A 119 7.52 -19.61 -5.37
C PRO A 119 8.65 -20.34 -4.62
N VAL A 120 8.26 -21.31 -3.80
CA VAL A 120 9.19 -22.19 -3.11
C VAL A 120 9.64 -23.29 -4.07
N ALA A 121 10.94 -23.55 -4.15
CA ALA A 121 11.51 -24.64 -4.93
C ALA A 121 10.98 -25.99 -4.41
N LYS A 122 10.53 -26.85 -5.32
CA LYS A 122 9.92 -28.14 -5.00
C LYS A 122 10.92 -29.31 -5.06
N SER A 123 12.03 -29.09 -5.75
CA SER A 123 13.05 -30.09 -6.07
C SER A 123 14.45 -29.46 -6.09
N GLY A 124 15.47 -30.31 -6.24
CA GLY A 124 16.86 -29.88 -6.33
C GLY A 124 17.48 -29.48 -4.97
N PRO A 125 18.70 -28.91 -5.00
CA PRO A 125 19.48 -28.60 -3.79
C PRO A 125 18.86 -27.49 -2.93
N PHE A 126 17.92 -26.71 -3.48
CA PHE A 126 17.25 -25.61 -2.81
C PHE A 126 15.79 -25.92 -2.41
N LYS A 127 15.41 -27.20 -2.39
CA LYS A 127 14.04 -27.62 -2.06
C LYS A 127 13.58 -27.02 -0.73
N GLY A 128 12.43 -26.36 -0.75
CA GLY A 128 11.88 -25.68 0.43
C GLY A 128 12.27 -24.21 0.56
N GLU A 129 13.13 -23.70 -0.32
CA GLU A 129 13.59 -22.30 -0.30
C GLU A 129 12.98 -21.45 -1.42
N ARG A 130 12.97 -20.12 -1.23
CA ARG A 130 12.64 -19.15 -2.29
C ARG A 130 13.94 -18.55 -2.82
N ILE A 131 14.38 -19.02 -3.99
CA ILE A 131 15.66 -18.62 -4.58
C ILE A 131 15.54 -17.51 -5.63
N VAL A 132 14.33 -17.14 -6.04
CA VAL A 132 14.06 -16.03 -6.97
C VAL A 132 13.09 -15.04 -6.33
N CYS A 133 13.40 -13.76 -6.45
CA CYS A 133 12.48 -12.66 -6.16
C CYS A 133 12.56 -11.59 -7.24
N GLY A 134 11.42 -11.01 -7.58
CA GLY A 134 11.33 -9.86 -8.46
C GLY A 134 11.55 -8.54 -7.73
N LEU A 135 11.89 -7.50 -8.48
CA LEU A 135 11.99 -6.13 -8.00
C LEU A 135 10.74 -5.32 -8.39
N HIS A 136 10.37 -4.33 -7.57
CA HIS A 136 9.33 -3.38 -7.92
C HIS A 136 9.93 -2.22 -8.73
N CYS A 137 10.09 -2.43 -10.04
CA CYS A 137 10.70 -1.48 -10.97
C CYS A 137 10.04 -1.57 -12.36
N GLU A 138 10.24 -0.55 -13.21
CA GLU A 138 9.58 -0.48 -14.52
C GLU A 138 9.86 -1.67 -15.45
N ALA A 139 11.01 -2.33 -15.31
CA ALA A 139 11.40 -3.46 -16.15
C ALA A 139 10.72 -4.78 -15.74
N ASN A 140 10.13 -4.83 -14.54
CA ASN A 140 9.50 -6.02 -14.00
C ASN A 140 7.98 -5.86 -13.85
N LEU A 141 7.38 -4.86 -14.50
CA LEU A 141 5.93 -4.63 -14.46
C LEU A 141 5.30 -4.86 -15.84
N ALA A 142 4.11 -5.43 -15.84
CA ALA A 142 3.28 -5.60 -17.03
C ALA A 142 1.83 -5.21 -16.73
N VAL A 143 1.12 -4.70 -17.73
CA VAL A 143 -0.33 -4.49 -17.63
C VAL A 143 -1.02 -5.68 -18.29
N ILE A 144 -1.79 -6.45 -17.51
CA ILE A 144 -2.46 -7.67 -17.98
C ILE A 144 -3.92 -7.70 -17.49
N PRO A 145 -4.82 -8.44 -18.17
CA PRO A 145 -6.16 -8.68 -17.68
C PRO A 145 -6.17 -9.24 -16.25
N GLY A 146 -7.15 -8.81 -15.45
CA GLY A 146 -7.26 -9.20 -14.04
C GLY A 146 -7.48 -10.70 -13.85
N SER A 147 -8.18 -11.34 -14.81
CA SER A 147 -8.35 -12.80 -14.88
C SER A 147 -7.00 -13.51 -15.06
N GLU A 148 -6.18 -13.05 -16.00
CA GLU A 148 -4.83 -13.57 -16.24
C GLU A 148 -3.93 -13.37 -15.03
N ASN A 149 -3.94 -12.19 -14.40
CA ASN A 149 -3.20 -11.93 -13.18
C ASN A 149 -3.61 -12.87 -12.03
N ALA A 150 -4.91 -13.13 -11.85
CA ALA A 150 -5.41 -14.06 -10.84
C ALA A 150 -4.96 -15.50 -11.12
N ALA A 151 -4.99 -15.91 -12.40
CA ALA A 151 -4.53 -17.21 -12.87
C ALA A 151 -3.01 -17.40 -12.78
N LYS A 152 -2.22 -16.34 -12.95
CA LYS A 152 -0.76 -16.35 -12.77
C LYS A 152 -0.37 -16.39 -11.29
N GLY A 153 -0.85 -15.42 -10.51
CA GLY A 153 -0.40 -15.22 -9.12
C GLY A 153 1.13 -15.21 -8.99
N ASN A 154 1.65 -15.80 -7.92
CA ASN A 154 3.11 -15.92 -7.73
C ASN A 154 3.67 -17.28 -8.21
N ARG A 155 3.02 -17.91 -9.19
CA ARG A 155 3.32 -19.30 -9.57
C ARG A 155 4.22 -19.44 -10.79
N TYR A 156 4.27 -18.43 -11.65
CA TYR A 156 4.94 -18.52 -12.95
C TYR A 156 5.60 -17.19 -13.35
N TRP A 157 6.71 -17.29 -14.10
CA TRP A 157 7.32 -16.21 -14.89
C TRP A 157 7.94 -16.84 -16.17
N PRO A 158 8.17 -16.06 -17.25
CA PRO A 158 8.55 -16.61 -18.55
C PRO A 158 9.75 -17.58 -18.56
N ASP A 159 10.83 -17.22 -17.87
CA ASP A 159 12.08 -18.01 -17.82
C ASP A 159 12.19 -18.85 -16.53
N MET A 160 11.07 -19.37 -16.03
CA MET A 160 11.03 -20.18 -14.81
C MET A 160 11.63 -21.56 -15.04
N PRO A 161 12.62 -22.01 -14.25
CA PRO A 161 13.19 -23.34 -14.42
C PRO A 161 12.20 -24.44 -13.99
N ASP A 162 11.68 -25.19 -14.96
CA ASP A 162 10.69 -26.26 -14.73
C ASP A 162 11.19 -27.32 -13.74
N GLU A 163 12.46 -27.71 -13.85
CA GLU A 163 13.10 -28.76 -13.04
C GLU A 163 13.13 -28.44 -11.53
N ILE A 164 13.13 -27.16 -11.17
CA ILE A 164 13.26 -26.70 -9.77
C ILE A 164 11.89 -26.46 -9.14
N TYR A 165 10.93 -26.01 -9.94
CA TYR A 165 9.66 -25.50 -9.42
C TYR A 165 8.42 -26.31 -9.83
N ALA A 166 8.58 -27.28 -10.72
CA ALA A 166 7.53 -28.06 -11.37
C ALA A 166 6.41 -27.15 -11.89
N THR A 167 6.51 -26.75 -13.15
CA THR A 167 5.35 -26.29 -13.91
C THR A 167 4.39 -27.48 -14.07
N PRO A 168 3.08 -27.30 -13.81
CA PRO A 168 2.10 -28.11 -14.50
C PRO A 168 2.35 -27.92 -16.00
N GLY A 169 2.31 -28.98 -16.81
CA GLY A 169 2.53 -28.88 -18.25
C GLY A 169 1.57 -27.87 -18.89
N ALA A 170 1.85 -27.40 -20.12
CA ALA A 170 0.97 -26.46 -20.81
C ALA A 170 -0.52 -26.92 -20.86
N GLU A 171 -0.74 -28.23 -20.86
CA GLU A 171 -2.07 -28.87 -20.79
C GLU A 171 -2.75 -28.68 -19.42
N ASP A 172 -1.98 -28.71 -18.33
CA ASP A 172 -2.48 -28.52 -16.97
C ASP A 172 -2.91 -27.05 -16.71
N ILE A 173 -2.28 -26.07 -17.38
CA ILE A 173 -2.69 -24.66 -17.25
C ILE A 173 -4.10 -24.46 -17.84
N ALA A 174 -4.39 -25.05 -19.01
CA ALA A 174 -5.72 -25.00 -19.61
C ALA A 174 -6.78 -25.71 -18.75
N GLU A 175 -6.43 -26.83 -18.11
CA GLU A 175 -7.32 -27.60 -17.24
C GLU A 175 -7.57 -26.92 -15.87
N ILE A 176 -6.54 -26.28 -15.30
CA ILE A 176 -6.66 -25.42 -14.11
C ILE A 176 -7.50 -24.17 -14.41
N LEU A 177 -7.42 -23.62 -15.63
CA LEU A 177 -8.24 -22.50 -16.08
C LEU A 177 -9.71 -22.91 -16.30
N ALA A 178 -9.97 -24.13 -16.76
CA ALA A 178 -11.32 -24.64 -17.00
C ALA A 178 -12.06 -25.13 -15.73
N SER A 179 -11.33 -25.62 -14.72
CA SER A 179 -11.92 -26.17 -13.47
C SER A 179 -12.37 -25.13 -12.44
N ARG A 180 -12.21 -23.84 -12.73
CA ARG A 180 -12.50 -22.73 -11.79
C ARG A 180 -13.46 -21.66 -12.34
N ALA A 181 -14.10 -21.93 -13.48
CA ALA A 181 -15.30 -21.24 -13.94
C ALA A 181 -16.55 -21.88 -13.31
#